data_AF-A0A497IDL9-F1
#
_entry.id   AF-A0A497IDL9-F1
#
_cell.length_a   1.000
_cell.length_b   1.000
_cell.length_c   1.000
_cell.angle_alpha   90.00
_cell.angle_beta   90.00
_cell.angle_gamma   90.00
#
_symmetry.space_group_name_H-M   'P 1'
#
loop_
_entity.id
_entity.type
_entity.pdbx_description
1 polymer ?
#
loop_
_entity_poly.entity_id
_entity_poly.type
_entity_poly.pdbx_seq_one_letter_code
_entity_poly.pdbx_strand_id
1 'polypeptide(L)'
;MSFVAIDSGDFIRKGTRGAFKACTGVALTIDKVDAFESAYFDLLEKLCKKYGIVRKKLVYKAYDVLSALSLKDGISFLNELFDGLSDRFVNVDYYYSYLFTNKVPVVKFYGADKSGVEEMKPVEFLNKLSSSYPHCCAWKYVYDHSDANVSFHLDHFEGEVTLGWELIKDRDLNVYFAGDEMYPFLAMADIAVELLDRRLYLSKASLFPKNISSCFRELGDKLRVSFLGQKYLKYITPIKKQKIDTLPKLKRPLIFILKEYPPGFKDESQLVRDSPLWGRICEFAYNRKGTVKFVDPNSREDRRLLLTGGIAICIGAEGVKVAKYLRNLGVDIEIVKASTLVSKK
;
A
#
# COMPACT_ATOMS: atom_id res chain seq x y z
N MET A 1 3.67 -17.80 12.85
CA MET A 1 4.27 -16.93 11.81
C MET A 1 3.56 -15.61 11.89
N SER A 2 4.28 -14.53 12.15
CA SER A 2 3.68 -13.20 12.31
C SER A 2 3.44 -12.56 10.95
N PHE A 3 2.44 -11.69 10.87
CA PHE A 3 2.11 -10.89 9.70
C PHE A 3 2.83 -9.55 9.81
N VAL A 4 3.47 -9.10 8.73
CA VAL A 4 4.08 -7.78 8.65
C VAL A 4 3.40 -7.00 7.54
N ALA A 5 2.50 -6.09 7.93
CA ALA A 5 1.83 -5.20 6.99
C ALA A 5 2.69 -3.97 6.72
N ILE A 6 2.94 -3.67 5.45
CA ILE A 6 3.84 -2.60 5.03
C ILE A 6 3.14 -1.69 4.06
N ASP A 7 3.21 -0.39 4.37
CA ASP A 7 2.82 0.66 3.45
C ASP A 7 3.80 1.83 3.52
N SER A 8 3.72 2.72 2.53
CA SER A 8 4.58 3.88 2.40
C SER A 8 3.88 5.06 1.74
N GLY A 9 4.37 6.26 2.05
CA GLY A 9 3.90 7.51 1.47
C GLY A 9 5.01 8.53 1.32
N ASP A 10 4.71 9.57 0.56
CA ASP A 10 5.56 10.75 0.43
C ASP A 10 5.37 11.67 1.64
N PHE A 11 6.48 12.09 2.25
CA PHE A 11 6.50 13.16 3.25
C PHE A 11 6.96 14.46 2.58
N ILE A 12 6.05 15.44 2.46
CA ILE A 12 6.33 16.71 1.80
C ILE A 12 6.05 17.88 2.74
N ARG A 13 7.01 18.79 2.88
CA ARG A 13 6.85 20.06 3.60
C ARG A 13 7.22 21.21 2.70
N LYS A 14 6.27 22.11 2.43
CA LYS A 14 6.53 23.35 1.70
C LYS A 14 7.10 24.39 2.68
N GLY A 15 8.28 24.91 2.38
CA GLY A 15 8.90 26.02 3.09
C GLY A 15 9.12 27.22 2.16
N THR A 16 9.64 28.32 2.72
CA THR A 16 9.90 29.56 1.97
C THR A 16 10.99 29.43 0.90
N ARG A 17 11.89 28.45 1.03
CA ARG A 17 13.02 28.20 0.11
C ARG A 17 12.86 26.95 -0.75
N GLY A 18 11.65 26.39 -0.81
CA GLY A 18 11.35 25.17 -1.57
C GLY A 18 10.64 24.11 -0.75
N ALA A 19 10.48 22.93 -1.33
CA ALA A 19 9.85 21.79 -0.68
C ALA A 19 10.91 20.80 -0.15
N PHE A 20 10.78 20.41 1.11
CA PHE A 20 11.44 19.21 1.63
C PHE A 20 10.62 18.00 1.20
N LYS A 21 11.29 17.01 0.61
CA LYS A 21 10.70 15.73 0.22
C LYS A 21 11.48 14.59 0.85
N ALA A 22 10.74 13.61 1.38
CA ALA A 22 11.25 12.35 1.88
C ALA A 22 10.27 11.23 1.51
N CYS A 23 10.75 10.00 1.46
CA CYS A 23 9.89 8.81 1.47
C CYS A 23 9.76 8.34 2.92
N THR A 24 8.55 7.99 3.34
CA THR A 24 8.26 7.42 4.66
C THR A 24 7.51 6.11 4.48
N GLY A 25 7.72 5.16 5.38
CA GLY A 25 7.00 3.90 5.39
C GLY A 25 6.92 3.34 6.79
N VAL A 26 6.06 2.35 6.96
CA VAL A 26 5.84 1.67 8.24
C VAL A 26 5.73 0.18 8.01
N ALA A 27 6.22 -0.61 8.96
CA ALA A 27 5.91 -2.03 9.06
C ALA A 27 5.21 -2.30 10.40
N LEU A 28 4.00 -2.87 10.33
CA LEU A 28 3.22 -3.26 11.50
C LEU A 28 3.31 -4.79 11.66
N THR A 29 3.92 -5.25 12.75
CA THR A 29 4.03 -6.68 13.06
C THR A 29 2.84 -7.13 13.91
N ILE A 30 2.10 -8.14 13.45
CA ILE A 30 0.85 -8.63 14.04
C ILE A 30 0.92 -10.16 14.17
N ASP A 31 0.78 -10.71 15.38
CA ASP A 31 0.84 -12.17 15.60
C ASP A 31 -0.49 -12.90 15.39
N LYS A 32 -1.60 -12.27 15.78
CA LYS A 32 -2.94 -12.87 15.77
C LYS A 32 -3.85 -12.08 14.83
N VAL A 33 -3.68 -12.31 13.53
CA VAL A 33 -4.37 -11.52 12.49
C VAL A 33 -5.89 -11.53 12.65
N ASP A 34 -6.50 -12.69 12.92
CA ASP A 34 -7.96 -12.79 13.11
C ASP A 34 -8.46 -11.96 14.30
N ALA A 35 -7.70 -11.97 15.41
CA ALA A 35 -8.02 -11.19 16.60
C ALA A 35 -7.84 -9.68 16.37
N PHE A 36 -6.85 -9.31 15.55
CA PHE A 36 -6.64 -7.94 15.11
C PHE A 36 -7.79 -7.47 14.20
N GLU A 37 -8.18 -8.25 13.20
CA GLU A 37 -9.27 -7.92 12.27
C GLU A 37 -10.60 -7.76 13.00
N SER A 38 -10.93 -8.68 13.92
CA SER A 38 -12.13 -8.55 14.76
C SER A 38 -12.12 -7.26 15.58
N ALA A 39 -10.99 -6.97 16.24
CA ALA A 39 -10.85 -5.74 17.03
C ALA A 39 -10.95 -4.48 16.17
N TYR A 40 -10.38 -4.50 14.96
CA TYR A 40 -10.48 -3.41 14.00
C TYR A 40 -11.94 -3.15 13.60
N PHE A 41 -12.70 -4.17 13.22
CA PHE A 41 -14.09 -3.97 12.80
C PHE A 41 -14.98 -3.46 13.94
N ASP A 42 -14.82 -4.01 15.15
CA ASP A 42 -15.56 -3.57 16.33
C ASP A 42 -15.25 -2.10 16.67
N LEU A 43 -13.97 -1.73 16.63
CA LEU A 43 -13.54 -0.36 16.93
C LEU A 43 -13.98 0.61 15.83
N LEU A 44 -13.81 0.24 14.56
CA LEU A 44 -14.23 1.05 13.42
C LEU A 44 -15.73 1.34 13.49
N GLU A 45 -16.57 0.35 13.80
CA GLU A 45 -18.01 0.55 13.94
C GLU A 45 -18.34 1.55 15.06
N LYS A 46 -17.69 1.43 16.22
CA LYS A 46 -17.86 2.36 17.35
C LYS A 46 -17.46 3.78 16.96
N LEU A 47 -16.33 3.94 16.29
CA LEU A 47 -15.84 5.25 15.85
C LEU A 47 -16.73 5.84 14.75
N CYS A 48 -17.18 5.06 13.77
CA CYS A 48 -18.13 5.54 12.76
C CYS A 48 -19.42 6.07 13.41
N LYS A 49 -19.97 5.38 14.42
CA LYS A 49 -21.13 5.86 15.18
C LYS A 49 -20.81 7.15 15.96
N LYS A 50 -19.68 7.19 16.66
CA LYS A 50 -19.23 8.35 17.44
C LYS A 50 -19.07 9.61 16.59
N TYR A 51 -18.50 9.48 15.40
CA TYR A 51 -18.19 10.59 14.50
C TYR A 51 -19.27 10.83 13.42
N GLY A 52 -20.38 10.09 13.44
CA GLY A 52 -21.48 10.26 12.48
C GLY A 52 -21.14 9.86 11.05
N ILE A 53 -20.16 8.96 10.84
CA ILE A 53 -19.83 8.43 9.51
C ILE A 53 -20.83 7.32 9.16
N VAL A 54 -21.55 7.50 8.05
CA VAL A 54 -22.34 6.41 7.45
C VAL A 54 -21.38 5.41 6.81
N ARG A 55 -21.33 4.19 7.36
CA ARG A 55 -20.45 3.13 6.89
C ARG A 55 -20.87 2.66 5.48
N LYS A 56 -20.00 2.86 4.49
CA LYS A 56 -20.19 2.42 3.09
C LYS A 56 -19.29 1.25 2.69
N LYS A 57 -18.24 0.99 3.47
CA LYS A 57 -17.20 0.00 3.19
C LYS A 57 -16.87 -0.80 4.46
N LEU A 58 -16.32 -1.99 4.27
CA LEU A 58 -15.86 -2.84 5.37
C LEU A 58 -14.62 -2.25 6.05
N VAL A 59 -13.66 -1.77 5.24
CA VAL A 59 -12.38 -1.19 5.65
C VAL A 59 -12.33 0.28 5.24
N TYR A 60 -11.71 1.11 6.08
CA TYR A 60 -11.51 2.54 5.85
C TYR A 60 -10.01 2.84 5.94
N LYS A 61 -9.47 3.45 4.89
CA LYS A 61 -8.10 3.99 4.89
C LYS A 61 -8.09 5.44 5.35
N ALA A 62 -6.91 6.03 5.51
CA ALA A 62 -6.78 7.38 6.05
C ALA A 62 -7.55 8.42 5.20
N TYR A 63 -7.44 8.31 3.88
CA TYR A 63 -8.16 9.17 2.95
C TYR A 63 -9.69 9.10 3.10
N ASP A 64 -10.27 7.92 3.31
CA ASP A 64 -11.73 7.76 3.45
C ASP A 64 -12.24 8.53 4.68
N VAL A 65 -11.48 8.51 5.78
CA VAL A 65 -11.85 9.20 7.02
C VAL A 65 -11.65 10.71 6.88
N LEU A 66 -10.50 11.14 6.36
CA LEU A 66 -10.14 12.56 6.25
C LEU A 66 -10.98 13.30 5.20
N SER A 67 -11.53 12.61 4.20
CA SER A 67 -12.46 13.19 3.24
C SER A 67 -13.89 13.30 3.77
N ALA A 68 -14.26 12.48 4.76
CA ALA A 68 -15.61 12.46 5.33
C ALA A 68 -15.78 13.39 6.55
N LEU A 69 -14.69 13.76 7.22
CA LEU A 69 -14.72 14.52 8.46
C LEU A 69 -13.96 15.85 8.34
N SER A 70 -14.19 16.75 9.32
CA SER A 70 -13.32 17.91 9.52
C SER A 70 -11.88 17.45 9.78
N LEU A 71 -10.87 18.26 9.44
CA LEU A 71 -9.46 17.89 9.68
C LEU A 71 -9.19 17.49 11.15
N LYS A 72 -9.79 18.22 12.10
CA LYS A 72 -9.64 17.94 13.53
C LYS A 72 -10.28 16.60 13.92
N ASP A 73 -11.50 16.37 13.46
CA ASP A 73 -12.25 15.16 13.82
C ASP A 73 -11.67 13.94 13.11
N GLY A 74 -11.25 14.08 11.85
CA GLY A 74 -10.59 13.02 11.09
C GLY A 74 -9.26 12.61 11.73
N ILE A 75 -8.41 13.55 12.13
CA ILE A 75 -7.18 13.23 12.86
C ILE A 75 -7.50 12.55 14.20
N SER A 76 -8.54 13.01 14.91
CA SER A 76 -8.95 12.40 16.19
C SER A 76 -9.44 10.96 15.98
N PHE A 77 -10.26 10.72 14.95
CA PHE A 77 -10.72 9.39 14.55
C PHE A 77 -9.53 8.45 14.27
N LEU A 78 -8.57 8.90 13.45
CA LEU A 78 -7.41 8.09 13.10
C LEU A 78 -6.54 7.75 14.31
N ASN A 79 -6.32 8.72 15.21
CA ASN A 79 -5.61 8.47 16.47
C ASN A 79 -6.35 7.44 17.34
N GLU A 80 -7.66 7.62 17.56
CA GLU A 80 -8.44 6.68 18.38
C GLU A 80 -8.46 5.26 17.79
N LEU A 81 -8.51 5.14 16.45
CA LEU A 81 -8.44 3.86 15.77
C LEU A 81 -7.06 3.20 15.93
N PHE A 82 -5.98 3.96 15.71
CA PHE A 82 -4.61 3.46 15.86
C PHE A 82 -4.27 3.08 17.31
N ASP A 83 -4.54 3.99 18.24
CA ASP A 83 -4.25 3.81 19.67
C ASP A 83 -5.07 2.63 20.23
N GLY A 84 -6.33 2.49 19.84
CA GLY A 84 -7.20 1.38 20.26
C GLY A 84 -6.77 0.00 19.73
N LEU A 85 -5.88 -0.06 18.74
CA LEU A 85 -5.31 -1.30 18.19
C LEU A 85 -3.83 -1.49 18.55
N SER A 86 -3.20 -0.52 19.24
CA SER A 86 -1.77 -0.53 19.56
C SER A 86 -1.30 -1.76 20.34
N ASP A 87 -2.16 -2.30 21.22
CA ASP A 87 -1.89 -3.52 21.97
C ASP A 87 -1.87 -4.80 21.12
N ARG A 88 -2.39 -4.73 19.90
CA ARG A 88 -2.36 -5.84 18.93
C ARG A 88 -1.10 -5.84 18.08
N PHE A 89 -0.31 -4.76 18.10
CA PHE A 89 0.99 -4.71 17.45
C PHE A 89 2.07 -5.32 18.36
N VAL A 90 2.90 -6.16 17.76
CA VAL A 90 4.13 -6.68 18.37
C VAL A 90 5.24 -5.62 18.24
N ASN A 91 5.43 -5.13 17.02
CA ASN A 91 6.40 -4.08 16.68
C ASN A 91 5.78 -3.13 15.65
N VAL A 92 6.21 -1.87 15.72
CA VAL A 92 5.91 -0.81 14.76
C VAL A 92 7.22 -0.18 14.33
N ASP A 93 7.61 -0.42 13.08
CA ASP A 93 8.87 0.07 12.53
C ASP A 93 8.62 1.18 11.52
N TYR A 94 8.99 2.41 11.86
CA TYR A 94 8.98 3.52 10.92
C TYR A 94 10.29 3.62 10.16
N TYR A 95 10.17 3.79 8.84
CA TYR A 95 11.28 3.97 7.92
C TYR A 95 11.18 5.32 7.25
N TYR A 96 12.31 5.99 7.06
CA TYR A 96 12.32 7.25 6.32
C TYR A 96 13.61 7.45 5.52
N SER A 97 13.49 8.11 4.37
CA SER A 97 14.58 8.38 3.43
C SER A 97 14.53 9.81 2.94
N TYR A 98 15.61 10.54 3.14
CA TYR A 98 15.90 11.79 2.45
C TYR A 98 17.41 11.89 2.21
N LEU A 99 17.79 12.70 1.22
CA LEU A 99 19.18 12.85 0.82
C LEU A 99 19.66 14.28 1.03
N PHE A 100 20.77 14.42 1.77
CA PHE A 100 21.49 15.68 1.89
C PHE A 100 22.23 15.96 0.57
N THR A 101 21.72 16.91 -0.21
CA THR A 101 22.24 17.23 -1.57
C THR A 101 23.70 17.70 -1.57
N ASN A 102 24.19 18.28 -0.46
CA ASN A 102 25.60 18.62 -0.29
C ASN A 102 26.51 17.40 -0.07
N LYS A 103 25.97 16.29 0.44
CA LYS A 103 26.73 15.04 0.66
C LYS A 103 26.56 14.05 -0.48
N VAL A 104 25.39 14.05 -1.11
CA VAL A 104 25.06 13.22 -2.27
C VAL A 104 24.53 14.14 -3.35
N PRO A 105 25.41 14.78 -4.15
CA PRO A 105 24.99 15.70 -5.21
C PRO A 105 24.29 14.96 -6.36
N VAL A 106 24.66 13.69 -6.58
CA VAL A 106 24.08 12.79 -7.59
C VAL A 106 23.91 11.39 -7.01
N VAL A 107 22.87 10.70 -7.43
CA VAL A 107 22.63 9.28 -7.15
C VAL A 107 22.96 8.50 -8.42
N LYS A 108 23.85 7.51 -8.29
CA LYS A 108 24.26 6.64 -9.41
C LYS A 108 23.37 5.40 -9.47
N PHE A 109 22.91 5.07 -10.66
CA PHE A 109 22.04 3.94 -10.97
C PHE A 109 22.79 2.97 -11.86
N TYR A 110 22.40 1.70 -11.76
CA TYR A 110 22.85 0.64 -12.65
C TYR A 110 24.37 0.44 -12.62
N GLY A 111 24.89 -0.43 -13.50
CA GLY A 111 26.33 -0.73 -13.58
C GLY A 111 26.75 -2.07 -12.98
N ALA A 112 25.83 -2.83 -12.37
CA ALA A 112 26.10 -4.22 -12.00
C ALA A 112 26.26 -5.13 -13.25
N ASP A 113 25.50 -4.86 -14.30
CA ASP A 113 25.39 -5.74 -15.49
C ASP A 113 25.80 -5.04 -16.81
N LYS A 114 26.83 -4.18 -16.78
CA LYS A 114 27.27 -3.38 -17.96
C LYS A 114 26.18 -2.48 -18.57
N SER A 115 25.12 -2.20 -17.82
CA SER A 115 23.92 -1.44 -18.24
C SER A 115 24.12 0.07 -18.44
N GLY A 116 25.37 0.54 -18.44
CA GLY A 116 25.73 1.95 -18.31
C GLY A 116 25.44 2.47 -16.90
N VAL A 117 26.20 3.47 -16.44
CA VAL A 117 25.88 4.17 -15.18
C VAL A 117 25.05 5.39 -15.54
N GLU A 118 23.89 5.53 -14.92
CA GLU A 118 23.09 6.76 -15.00
C GLU A 118 23.23 7.57 -13.72
N GLU A 119 23.14 8.89 -13.83
CA GLU A 119 23.16 9.80 -12.69
C GLU A 119 21.84 10.56 -12.62
N MET A 120 21.28 10.69 -11.42
CA MET A 120 20.02 11.39 -11.18
C MET A 120 20.16 12.31 -9.98
N LYS A 121 19.44 13.44 -9.99
CA LYS A 121 19.43 14.33 -8.83
C LYS A 121 18.70 13.67 -7.65
N PRO A 122 19.10 13.96 -6.40
CA PRO A 122 18.50 13.32 -5.22
C PRO A 122 16.97 13.43 -5.13
N VAL A 123 16.38 14.57 -5.50
CA VAL A 123 14.92 14.77 -5.46
C VAL A 123 14.21 13.92 -6.51
N GLU A 124 14.76 13.83 -7.72
CA GLU A 124 14.24 12.96 -8.78
C GLU A 124 14.35 11.49 -8.39
N PHE A 125 15.44 11.10 -7.73
CA PHE A 125 15.57 9.75 -7.17
C PHE A 125 14.49 9.46 -6.12
N LEU A 126 14.22 10.39 -5.19
CA LEU A 126 13.16 10.20 -4.20
C LEU A 126 11.77 10.08 -4.85
N ASN A 127 11.50 10.82 -5.94
CA ASN A 127 10.27 10.66 -6.71
C ASN A 127 10.14 9.25 -7.30
N LYS A 128 11.23 8.73 -7.89
CA LYS A 128 11.27 7.37 -8.45
C LYS A 128 11.22 6.28 -7.36
N LEU A 129 11.84 6.54 -6.21
CA LEU A 129 11.89 5.60 -5.09
C LEU A 129 10.51 5.42 -4.45
N SER A 130 9.71 6.49 -4.36
CA SER A 130 8.42 6.52 -3.67
C SER A 130 7.50 5.34 -4.02
N SER A 131 7.30 5.06 -5.31
CA SER A 131 6.42 3.98 -5.78
C SER A 131 6.94 2.57 -5.47
N SER A 132 8.22 2.44 -5.12
CA SER A 132 8.91 1.18 -4.77
C SER A 132 9.31 1.12 -3.29
N TYR A 133 8.99 2.14 -2.52
CA TYR A 133 9.44 2.23 -1.14
C TYR A 133 8.93 1.09 -0.23
N PRO A 134 7.78 0.44 -0.47
CA PRO A 134 7.35 -0.71 0.33
C PRO A 134 8.37 -1.86 0.34
N HIS A 135 8.99 -2.20 -0.81
CA HIS A 135 9.99 -3.28 -0.83
C HIS A 135 11.28 -2.88 -0.12
N CYS A 136 11.61 -1.59 -0.11
CA CYS A 136 12.75 -1.06 0.65
C CYS A 136 12.50 -1.20 2.15
N CYS A 137 11.28 -0.93 2.61
CA CYS A 137 10.85 -1.13 3.99
C CYS A 137 10.89 -2.62 4.37
N ALA A 138 10.39 -3.52 3.51
CA ALA A 138 10.46 -4.96 3.73
C ALA A 138 11.91 -5.46 3.84
N TRP A 139 12.80 -5.02 2.95
CA TRP A 139 14.22 -5.34 3.04
C TRP A 139 14.83 -4.86 4.37
N LYS A 140 14.54 -3.62 4.76
CA LYS A 140 15.08 -3.07 6.00
C LYS A 140 14.54 -3.82 7.22
N TYR A 141 13.28 -4.23 7.20
CA TYR A 141 12.70 -5.08 8.23
C TYR A 141 13.46 -6.39 8.37
N VAL A 142 13.71 -7.11 7.26
CA VAL A 142 14.51 -8.36 7.27
C VAL A 142 15.92 -8.11 7.80
N TYR A 143 16.53 -6.98 7.46
CA TYR A 143 17.85 -6.61 7.96
C TYR A 143 17.85 -6.35 9.48
N ASP A 144 16.81 -5.71 10.01
CA ASP A 144 16.69 -5.36 11.43
C ASP A 144 16.17 -6.53 12.29
N HIS A 145 15.51 -7.51 11.68
CA HIS A 145 14.89 -8.67 12.31
C HIS A 145 15.29 -9.98 11.58
N SER A 146 16.60 -10.25 11.49
CA SER A 146 17.16 -11.35 10.68
C SER A 146 16.57 -12.73 10.98
N ASP A 147 16.14 -12.96 12.22
CA ASP A 147 15.67 -14.25 12.72
C ASP A 147 14.14 -14.39 12.69
N ALA A 148 13.42 -13.36 12.24
CA ALA A 148 11.97 -13.35 12.26
C ALA A 148 11.38 -14.20 11.12
N ASN A 149 10.59 -15.22 11.48
CA ASN A 149 9.80 -15.99 10.54
C ASN A 149 8.43 -15.33 10.32
N VAL A 150 8.37 -14.45 9.31
CA VAL A 150 7.22 -13.58 9.03
C VAL A 150 6.73 -13.73 7.59
N SER A 151 5.43 -13.49 7.41
CA SER A 151 4.81 -13.27 6.10
C SER A 151 4.65 -11.77 5.90
N PHE A 152 5.17 -11.24 4.81
CA PHE A 152 5.03 -9.83 4.45
C PHE A 152 3.77 -9.62 3.62
N HIS A 153 3.04 -8.58 3.95
CA HIS A 153 1.85 -8.13 3.24
C HIS A 153 2.08 -6.68 2.83
N LEU A 154 2.18 -6.44 1.54
CA LEU A 154 2.48 -5.12 0.98
C LEU A 154 1.36 -4.70 0.03
N ASP A 155 1.04 -3.41 0.03
CA ASP A 155 0.33 -2.85 -1.10
C ASP A 155 1.18 -2.90 -2.37
N HIS A 156 0.49 -2.89 -3.52
CA HIS A 156 1.12 -2.99 -4.81
C HIS A 156 2.09 -1.82 -5.02
N PHE A 157 3.32 -2.18 -5.34
CA PHE A 157 4.39 -1.25 -5.60
C PHE A 157 4.99 -1.49 -6.99
N GLU A 158 5.59 -0.46 -7.55
CA GLU A 158 6.26 -0.53 -8.84
C GLU A 158 7.66 0.06 -8.70
N GLY A 159 8.65 -0.71 -9.15
CA GLY A 159 10.05 -0.34 -9.04
C GLY A 159 10.93 -1.12 -10.00
N GLU A 160 12.20 -0.78 -10.00
CA GLU A 160 13.25 -1.55 -10.66
C GLU A 160 14.01 -2.40 -9.64
N VAL A 161 14.63 -3.48 -10.12
CA VAL A 161 15.39 -4.40 -9.28
C VAL A 161 16.50 -3.66 -8.55
N THR A 162 16.47 -3.72 -7.21
CA THR A 162 17.52 -3.23 -6.30
C THR A 162 18.21 -4.39 -5.61
N LEU A 163 19.39 -4.16 -5.00
CA LEU A 163 20.02 -5.20 -4.16
C LEU A 163 19.13 -5.56 -2.96
N GLY A 164 18.37 -4.62 -2.41
CA GLY A 164 17.38 -4.90 -1.35
C GLY A 164 16.30 -5.87 -1.81
N TRP A 165 15.77 -5.70 -3.02
CA TRP A 165 14.82 -6.65 -3.63
C TRP A 165 15.41 -8.06 -3.76
N GLU A 166 16.63 -8.18 -4.29
CA GLU A 166 17.31 -9.48 -4.44
C GLU A 166 17.45 -10.25 -3.12
N LEU A 167 17.56 -9.54 -1.99
CA LEU A 167 17.68 -10.13 -0.66
C LEU A 167 16.33 -10.58 -0.06
N ILE A 168 15.19 -10.10 -0.58
CA ILE A 168 13.86 -10.43 -0.06
C ILE A 168 12.97 -11.18 -1.05
N LYS A 169 13.32 -11.26 -2.33
CA LYS A 169 12.46 -11.85 -3.38
C LYS A 169 12.06 -13.30 -3.08
N ASP A 170 12.86 -14.04 -2.34
CA ASP A 170 12.60 -15.45 -2.00
C ASP A 170 11.85 -15.61 -0.66
N ARG A 171 11.51 -14.51 0.01
CA ARG A 171 10.68 -14.52 1.23
C ARG A 171 9.20 -14.72 0.88
N ASP A 172 8.42 -15.02 1.92
CA ASP A 172 6.96 -15.05 1.86
C ASP A 172 6.43 -13.61 1.74
N LEU A 173 6.26 -13.15 0.50
CA LEU A 173 5.77 -11.83 0.14
C LEU A 173 4.40 -11.98 -0.51
N ASN A 174 3.42 -11.28 0.04
CA ASN A 174 2.06 -11.20 -0.47
C ASN A 174 1.79 -9.75 -0.88
N VAL A 175 1.70 -9.51 -2.19
CA VAL A 175 1.45 -8.18 -2.77
C VAL A 175 -0.02 -8.04 -3.14
N TYR A 176 -0.65 -6.95 -2.70
CA TYR A 176 -2.08 -6.70 -2.87
C TYR A 176 -2.29 -5.48 -3.76
N PHE A 177 -3.07 -5.62 -4.84
CA PHE A 177 -3.69 -4.45 -5.48
C PHE A 177 -4.78 -3.90 -4.55
N ALA A 178 -4.70 -2.60 -4.22
CA ALA A 178 -5.65 -1.89 -3.37
C ALA A 178 -5.92 -2.57 -2.01
N GLY A 179 -4.88 -3.17 -1.41
CA GLY A 179 -5.00 -3.92 -0.16
C GLY A 179 -5.41 -3.06 1.02
N ASP A 180 -4.94 -1.80 1.07
CA ASP A 180 -5.41 -0.72 1.95
C ASP A 180 -6.93 -0.52 1.96
N GLU A 181 -7.64 -0.88 0.90
CA GLU A 181 -9.10 -0.72 0.79
C GLU A 181 -9.89 -1.98 1.13
N MET A 182 -9.21 -3.09 1.41
CA MET A 182 -9.84 -4.40 1.64
C MET A 182 -9.41 -5.05 2.96
N TYR A 183 -8.17 -4.82 3.39
CA TYR A 183 -7.58 -5.54 4.51
C TYR A 183 -7.25 -4.59 5.66
N PRO A 184 -7.79 -4.83 6.87
CA PRO A 184 -7.55 -4.00 8.04
C PRO A 184 -6.06 -3.71 8.32
N PHE A 185 -5.19 -4.70 8.12
CA PHE A 185 -3.77 -4.57 8.46
C PHE A 185 -3.01 -3.63 7.50
N LEU A 186 -3.36 -3.61 6.21
CA LEU A 186 -2.80 -2.66 5.25
C LEU A 186 -3.39 -1.27 5.42
N ALA A 187 -4.71 -1.18 5.66
CA ALA A 187 -5.36 0.09 6.00
C ALA A 187 -4.74 0.74 7.25
N MET A 188 -4.40 -0.06 8.27
CA MET A 188 -3.71 0.46 9.45
C MET A 188 -2.28 0.90 9.17
N ALA A 189 -1.57 0.28 8.21
CA ALA A 189 -0.26 0.74 7.79
C ALA A 189 -0.36 2.10 7.06
N ASP A 190 -1.31 2.28 6.15
CA ASP A 190 -1.63 3.57 5.51
C ASP A 190 -1.96 4.64 6.57
N ILE A 191 -2.86 4.33 7.51
CA ILE A 191 -3.22 5.22 8.62
C ILE A 191 -2.00 5.60 9.47
N ALA A 192 -1.09 4.66 9.74
CA ALA A 192 0.11 4.92 10.52
C ALA A 192 1.10 5.84 9.78
N VAL A 193 1.21 5.72 8.46
CA VAL A 193 1.99 6.65 7.62
C VAL A 193 1.36 8.05 7.63
N GLU A 194 0.05 8.15 7.46
CA GLU A 194 -0.67 9.43 7.50
C GLU A 194 -0.57 10.09 8.88
N LEU A 195 -0.72 9.32 9.96
CA LEU A 195 -0.60 9.82 11.32
C LEU A 195 0.81 10.37 11.60
N LEU A 196 1.86 9.75 11.05
CA LEU A 196 3.21 10.28 11.17
C LEU A 196 3.28 11.69 10.56
N ASP A 197 2.72 11.86 9.37
CA ASP A 197 2.69 13.16 8.70
C ASP A 197 1.96 14.21 9.54
N ARG A 198 0.74 13.88 9.98
CA ARG A 198 -0.14 14.79 10.73
C ARG A 198 0.41 15.13 12.11
N ARG A 199 0.91 14.13 12.87
CA ARG A 199 1.46 14.35 14.22
C ARG A 199 2.73 15.22 14.16
N LEU A 200 3.61 15.02 13.17
CA LEU A 200 4.76 15.91 12.94
C LEU A 200 4.34 17.32 12.54
N TYR A 201 3.33 17.45 11.68
CA TYR A 201 2.79 18.76 11.28
C TYR A 201 2.23 19.54 12.49
N LEU A 202 1.37 18.91 13.28
CA LEU A 202 0.73 19.53 14.46
C LEU A 202 1.75 19.92 15.53
N SER A 203 2.79 19.10 15.74
CA SER A 203 3.89 19.40 16.66
C SER A 203 4.94 20.35 16.10
N LYS A 204 4.78 20.81 14.85
CA LYS A 204 5.77 21.64 14.12
C LYS A 204 7.17 21.01 14.12
N ALA A 205 7.24 19.68 14.13
CA ALA A 205 8.46 18.92 14.25
C ALA A 205 8.98 18.46 12.88
N SER A 206 10.30 18.35 12.78
CA SER A 206 10.97 17.82 11.57
C SER A 206 11.03 16.29 11.57
N LEU A 207 11.24 15.69 10.40
CA LEU A 207 11.37 14.23 10.22
C LEU A 207 12.72 13.71 10.75
N PHE A 208 12.82 13.55 12.07
CA PHE A 208 13.98 12.99 12.78
C PHE A 208 13.56 11.90 13.76
N PRO A 209 14.44 10.93 14.10
CA PRO A 209 14.08 9.79 14.93
C PRO A 209 13.45 10.17 16.27
N LYS A 210 14.03 11.17 16.95
CA LYS A 210 13.52 11.68 18.23
C LYS A 210 12.11 12.26 18.13
N ASN A 211 11.78 12.91 17.01
CA ASN A 211 10.48 13.54 16.81
C ASN A 211 9.43 12.48 16.46
N ILE A 212 9.79 11.51 15.62
CA ILE A 212 8.95 10.34 15.33
C ILE A 212 8.65 9.57 16.63
N SER A 213 9.69 9.32 17.43
CA SER A 213 9.55 8.64 18.74
C SER A 213 8.64 9.41 19.69
N SER A 214 8.75 10.74 19.72
CA SER A 214 7.86 11.60 20.53
C SER A 214 6.40 11.55 20.03
N CYS A 215 6.20 11.51 18.72
CA CYS A 215 4.86 11.42 18.12
C CYS A 215 4.16 10.09 18.44
N PHE A 216 4.88 9.00 18.72
CA PHE A 216 4.32 7.67 18.97
C PHE A 216 4.79 7.07 20.30
N ARG A 217 4.95 7.92 21.31
CA ARG A 217 5.50 7.53 22.62
C ARG A 217 4.70 6.43 23.32
N GLU A 218 3.40 6.35 23.04
CA GLU A 218 2.48 5.34 23.57
C GLU A 218 2.83 3.92 23.14
N LEU A 219 3.59 3.75 22.05
CA LEU A 219 4.06 2.44 21.59
C LEU A 219 5.23 1.90 22.42
N GLY A 220 5.93 2.76 23.19
CA GLY A 220 7.05 2.37 24.05
C GLY A 220 8.10 1.55 23.31
N ASP A 221 8.47 0.40 23.87
CA ASP A 221 9.50 -0.49 23.33
C ASP A 221 9.10 -1.19 22.02
N LYS A 222 7.82 -1.11 21.61
CA LYS A 222 7.35 -1.65 20.32
C LYS A 222 7.78 -0.78 19.14
N LEU A 223 8.18 0.47 19.40
CA LEU A 223 8.51 1.43 18.36
C LEU A 223 9.98 1.36 17.97
N ARG A 224 10.25 1.19 16.67
CA ARG A 224 11.57 1.38 16.07
C ARG A 224 11.50 2.45 14.99
N VAL A 225 12.57 3.23 14.86
CA VAL A 225 12.70 4.25 13.83
C VAL A 225 14.03 4.11 13.09
N SER A 226 13.97 3.86 11.79
CA SER A 226 15.12 3.51 10.94
C SER A 226 15.28 4.50 9.77
N PHE A 227 16.48 5.06 9.63
CA PHE A 227 16.84 5.92 8.50
C PHE A 227 17.43 5.10 7.34
N LEU A 228 16.81 5.16 6.16
CA LEU A 228 17.25 4.51 4.91
C LEU A 228 18.01 5.50 4.01
N GLY A 229 18.97 6.23 4.59
CA GLY A 229 19.72 7.26 3.87
C GLY A 229 20.98 6.78 3.14
N GLN A 230 22.00 7.65 3.13
CA GLN A 230 23.23 7.52 2.35
C GLN A 230 23.94 6.17 2.55
N LYS A 231 23.97 5.68 3.81
CA LYS A 231 24.56 4.39 4.18
C LYS A 231 23.93 3.21 3.43
N TYR A 232 22.64 3.32 3.10
CA TYR A 232 21.85 2.23 2.52
C TYR A 232 21.52 2.44 1.05
N LEU A 233 22.05 3.50 0.40
CA LEU A 233 21.81 3.78 -1.01
C LEU A 233 21.99 2.55 -1.89
N LYS A 234 23.07 1.79 -1.70
CA LYS A 234 23.35 0.56 -2.48
C LYS A 234 22.23 -0.51 -2.46
N TYR A 235 21.34 -0.48 -1.48
CA TYR A 235 20.22 -1.41 -1.35
C TYR A 235 18.90 -0.89 -1.93
N ILE A 236 18.77 0.43 -2.01
CA ILE A 236 17.53 1.11 -2.46
C ILE A 236 17.68 1.75 -3.85
N THR A 237 18.89 1.83 -4.40
CA THR A 237 19.13 2.27 -5.78
C THR A 237 19.00 1.08 -6.74
N PRO A 238 18.32 1.26 -7.89
CA PRO A 238 18.24 0.25 -8.94
C PRO A 238 19.62 -0.21 -9.43
N ILE A 239 19.80 -1.53 -9.51
CA ILE A 239 21.02 -2.17 -10.02
C ILE A 239 20.86 -2.62 -11.48
N LYS A 240 19.61 -2.78 -11.97
CA LYS A 240 19.27 -3.18 -13.33
C LYS A 240 18.12 -2.33 -13.88
N LYS A 241 18.12 -2.07 -15.19
CA LYS A 241 16.99 -1.48 -15.94
C LYS A 241 15.88 -2.51 -16.18
N GLN A 242 15.47 -3.17 -15.10
CA GLN A 242 14.48 -4.24 -15.13
C GLN A 242 13.46 -3.97 -14.03
N LYS A 243 12.18 -3.98 -14.40
CA LYS A 243 11.08 -3.87 -13.43
C LYS A 243 11.07 -5.08 -12.50
N ILE A 244 10.74 -4.85 -11.24
CA ILE A 244 10.48 -5.92 -10.28
C ILE A 244 9.28 -6.73 -10.78
N ASP A 245 9.44 -8.05 -10.91
CA ASP A 245 8.32 -8.94 -11.25
C ASP A 245 7.56 -9.32 -9.98
N THR A 246 6.48 -8.59 -9.70
CA THR A 246 5.59 -8.86 -8.56
C THR A 246 4.56 -9.96 -8.85
N LEU A 247 4.41 -10.40 -10.11
CA LEU A 247 3.38 -11.37 -10.52
C LEU A 247 3.38 -12.66 -9.68
N PRO A 248 4.53 -13.28 -9.35
CA PRO A 248 4.57 -14.49 -8.53
C PRO A 248 4.21 -14.25 -7.06
N LYS A 249 4.23 -12.99 -6.61
CA LYS A 249 3.97 -12.57 -5.23
C LYS A 249 2.59 -11.98 -5.03
N LEU A 250 1.81 -11.81 -6.10
CA LEU A 250 0.46 -11.28 -5.98
C LEU A 250 -0.44 -12.22 -5.18
N LYS A 251 -1.20 -11.65 -4.25
CA LYS A 251 -2.21 -12.40 -3.50
C LYS A 251 -3.23 -13.01 -4.47
N ARG A 252 -3.59 -14.27 -4.24
CA ARG A 252 -4.60 -15.00 -5.02
C ARG A 252 -5.84 -15.29 -4.17
N PRO A 253 -7.05 -15.30 -4.76
CA PRO A 253 -7.34 -15.10 -6.19
C PRO A 253 -7.20 -13.63 -6.65
N LEU A 254 -6.86 -13.44 -7.93
CA LEU A 254 -6.95 -12.12 -8.57
C LEU A 254 -8.41 -11.84 -8.95
N ILE A 255 -8.89 -10.65 -8.62
CA ILE A 255 -10.24 -10.19 -8.92
C ILE A 255 -10.12 -8.98 -9.84
N PHE A 256 -10.52 -9.18 -11.09
CA PHE A 256 -10.42 -8.20 -12.15
C PHE A 256 -11.73 -7.45 -12.30
N ILE A 257 -11.69 -6.13 -12.30
CA ILE A 257 -12.82 -5.31 -12.72
C ILE A 257 -12.62 -4.97 -14.19
N LEU A 258 -13.48 -5.54 -15.04
CA LEU A 258 -13.46 -5.29 -16.48
C LEU A 258 -14.20 -3.98 -16.77
N LYS A 259 -13.46 -3.02 -17.33
CA LYS A 259 -13.95 -1.69 -17.73
C LYS A 259 -14.89 -1.78 -18.93
N GLU A 260 -15.95 -0.97 -18.94
CA GLU A 260 -16.93 -0.84 -20.03
C GLU A 260 -16.65 0.37 -20.94
N TYR A 261 -15.84 1.33 -20.49
CA TYR A 261 -15.56 2.59 -21.18
C TYR A 261 -16.83 3.35 -21.61
N PRO A 262 -17.74 3.69 -20.67
CA PRO A 262 -18.97 4.39 -21.01
C PRO A 262 -18.67 5.76 -21.67
N PRO A 263 -19.40 6.15 -22.73
CA PRO A 263 -19.17 7.43 -23.40
C PRO A 263 -19.24 8.62 -22.43
N GLY A 264 -18.29 9.54 -22.54
CA GLY A 264 -18.24 10.76 -21.71
C GLY A 264 -17.49 10.63 -20.38
N PHE A 265 -17.07 9.43 -19.98
CA PHE A 265 -16.29 9.22 -18.76
C PHE A 265 -14.83 8.91 -19.07
N LYS A 266 -13.92 9.76 -18.57
CA LYS A 266 -12.47 9.59 -18.76
C LYS A 266 -11.85 8.61 -17.76
N ASP A 267 -12.43 8.48 -16.57
CA ASP A 267 -11.94 7.58 -15.52
C ASP A 267 -13.09 6.78 -14.90
N GLU A 268 -13.44 5.69 -15.56
CA GLU A 268 -14.41 4.73 -15.05
C GLU A 268 -13.98 4.11 -13.72
N SER A 269 -12.68 3.97 -13.46
CA SER A 269 -12.17 3.37 -12.23
C SER A 269 -12.56 4.23 -11.02
N GLN A 270 -12.39 5.55 -11.13
CA GLN A 270 -12.83 6.48 -10.10
C GLN A 270 -14.34 6.48 -9.93
N LEU A 271 -15.09 6.49 -11.04
CA LEU A 271 -16.56 6.41 -11.00
C LEU A 271 -17.06 5.17 -10.23
N VAL A 272 -16.44 4.02 -10.46
CA VAL A 272 -16.76 2.79 -9.73
C VAL A 272 -16.40 2.93 -8.25
N ARG A 273 -15.20 3.43 -7.93
CA ARG A 273 -14.73 3.63 -6.54
C ARG A 273 -15.62 4.56 -5.71
N ASP A 274 -16.20 5.57 -6.34
CA ASP A 274 -17.12 6.52 -5.70
C ASP A 274 -18.55 5.96 -5.57
N SER A 275 -18.87 4.87 -6.27
CA SER A 275 -20.18 4.24 -6.23
C SER A 275 -20.35 3.27 -5.05
N PRO A 276 -21.59 2.97 -4.63
CA PRO A 276 -21.87 1.93 -3.64
C PRO A 276 -21.37 0.53 -4.05
N LEU A 277 -21.17 0.29 -5.34
CA LEU A 277 -20.68 -1.00 -5.85
C LEU A 277 -19.26 -1.29 -5.34
N TRP A 278 -18.39 -0.28 -5.21
CA TRP A 278 -17.02 -0.49 -4.78
C TRP A 278 -16.91 -1.12 -3.39
N GLY A 279 -17.71 -0.64 -2.43
CA GLY A 279 -17.77 -1.26 -1.09
C GLY A 279 -18.13 -2.74 -1.15
N ARG A 280 -19.06 -3.13 -2.03
CA ARG A 280 -19.44 -4.54 -2.25
C ARG A 280 -18.36 -5.36 -2.95
N ILE A 281 -17.61 -4.75 -3.86
CA ILE A 281 -16.45 -5.40 -4.49
C ILE A 281 -15.35 -5.66 -3.46
N CYS A 282 -15.01 -4.67 -2.63
CA CYS A 282 -14.03 -4.85 -1.55
C CYS A 282 -14.46 -5.93 -0.56
N GLU A 283 -15.72 -5.94 -0.14
CA GLU A 283 -16.29 -6.97 0.74
C GLU A 283 -16.23 -8.36 0.09
N PHE A 284 -16.61 -8.47 -1.19
CA PHE A 284 -16.49 -9.71 -1.95
C PHE A 284 -15.03 -10.20 -2.00
N ALA A 285 -14.09 -9.29 -2.25
CA ALA A 285 -12.68 -9.62 -2.35
C ALA A 285 -12.07 -10.05 -1.02
N TYR A 286 -12.39 -9.35 0.07
CA TYR A 286 -12.02 -9.72 1.43
C TYR A 286 -12.50 -11.14 1.78
N ASN A 287 -13.78 -11.43 1.51
CA ASN A 287 -14.37 -12.75 1.77
C ASN A 287 -13.75 -13.87 0.93
N ARG A 288 -13.28 -13.57 -0.28
CA ARG A 288 -12.55 -14.50 -1.14
C ARG A 288 -11.05 -14.55 -0.84
N LYS A 289 -10.55 -13.79 0.14
CA LYS A 289 -9.12 -13.61 0.47
C LYS A 289 -8.28 -13.20 -0.76
N GLY A 290 -8.90 -12.46 -1.69
CA GLY A 290 -8.32 -12.06 -2.97
C GLY A 290 -7.86 -10.60 -3.01
N THR A 291 -7.52 -10.13 -4.20
CA THR A 291 -7.07 -8.75 -4.43
C THR A 291 -7.68 -8.19 -5.71
N VAL A 292 -7.94 -6.88 -5.74
CA VAL A 292 -8.78 -6.25 -6.78
C VAL A 292 -7.94 -5.34 -7.67
N LYS A 293 -8.02 -5.56 -8.99
CA LYS A 293 -7.39 -4.69 -9.99
C LYS A 293 -8.39 -4.30 -11.07
N PHE A 294 -8.47 -3.01 -11.37
CA PHE A 294 -9.08 -2.54 -12.60
C PHE A 294 -8.15 -2.87 -13.77
N VAL A 295 -8.66 -3.54 -14.78
CA VAL A 295 -7.84 -3.97 -15.92
C VAL A 295 -8.32 -3.33 -17.22
N ASP A 296 -7.35 -2.98 -18.05
CA ASP A 296 -7.53 -2.60 -19.44
C ASP A 296 -7.08 -3.76 -20.34
N PRO A 297 -8.00 -4.46 -21.04
CA PRO A 297 -7.63 -5.54 -21.97
C PRO A 297 -6.68 -5.09 -23.10
N ASN A 298 -6.59 -3.79 -23.37
CA ASN A 298 -5.66 -3.22 -24.35
C ASN A 298 -4.26 -2.98 -23.78
N SER A 299 -4.09 -2.97 -22.46
CA SER A 299 -2.78 -2.93 -21.81
C SER A 299 -2.07 -4.28 -21.90
N ARG A 300 -0.80 -4.27 -22.33
CA ARG A 300 0.02 -5.49 -22.42
C ARG A 300 0.23 -6.15 -21.06
N GLU A 301 0.39 -5.34 -20.01
CA GLU A 301 0.63 -5.80 -18.64
C GLU A 301 -0.63 -6.47 -18.07
N ASP A 302 -1.79 -5.84 -18.26
CA ASP A 302 -3.06 -6.38 -17.80
C ASP A 302 -3.46 -7.65 -18.56
N ARG A 303 -3.15 -7.75 -19.85
CA ARG A 303 -3.32 -9.02 -20.60
C ARG A 303 -2.52 -10.15 -19.97
N ARG A 304 -1.25 -9.91 -19.60
CA ARG A 304 -0.42 -10.92 -18.94
C ARG A 304 -1.06 -11.35 -17.61
N LEU A 305 -1.62 -10.42 -16.83
CA LEU A 305 -2.33 -10.72 -15.59
C LEU A 305 -3.60 -11.54 -15.82
N LEU A 306 -4.45 -11.13 -16.76
CA LEU A 306 -5.70 -11.80 -17.10
C LEU A 306 -5.49 -13.26 -17.51
N LEU A 307 -4.42 -13.55 -18.27
CA LEU A 307 -4.07 -14.91 -18.68
C LEU A 307 -3.69 -15.84 -17.51
N THR A 308 -3.43 -15.29 -16.31
CA THR A 308 -3.15 -16.11 -15.12
C THR A 308 -4.42 -16.63 -14.41
N GLY A 309 -5.60 -16.33 -14.95
CA GLY A 309 -6.88 -16.73 -14.36
C GLY A 309 -7.27 -15.92 -13.12
N GLY A 310 -8.47 -16.18 -12.60
CA GLY A 310 -9.04 -15.47 -11.45
C GLY A 310 -10.54 -15.26 -11.54
N ILE A 311 -11.02 -14.14 -11.02
CA ILE A 311 -12.45 -13.78 -11.00
C ILE A 311 -12.62 -12.47 -11.77
N ALA A 312 -13.45 -12.45 -12.80
CA ALA A 312 -13.83 -11.26 -13.54
C ALA A 312 -15.17 -10.70 -13.01
N ILE A 313 -15.13 -9.51 -12.41
CA ILE A 313 -16.29 -8.70 -12.11
C ILE A 313 -16.63 -7.89 -13.36
N CYS A 314 -17.77 -8.22 -13.98
CA CYS A 314 -18.27 -7.57 -15.17
C CYS A 314 -19.33 -6.54 -14.78
N ILE A 315 -19.06 -5.27 -15.09
CA ILE A 315 -19.97 -4.15 -14.77
C ILE A 315 -21.12 -4.12 -15.79
N GLY A 316 -20.84 -4.37 -17.06
CA GLY A 316 -21.80 -4.35 -18.16
C GLY A 316 -21.57 -5.47 -19.17
N ALA A 317 -21.97 -5.22 -20.41
CA ALA A 317 -21.99 -6.24 -21.47
C ALA A 317 -20.61 -6.50 -22.09
N GLU A 318 -19.77 -5.46 -22.21
CA GLU A 318 -18.44 -5.60 -22.80
C GLU A 318 -17.51 -6.39 -21.88
N GLY A 319 -17.57 -6.16 -20.57
CA GLY A 319 -16.85 -6.96 -19.59
C GLY A 319 -17.25 -8.44 -19.67
N VAL A 320 -18.55 -8.75 -19.78
CA VAL A 320 -19.01 -10.14 -19.95
C VAL A 320 -18.47 -10.76 -21.25
N LYS A 321 -18.45 -10.00 -22.34
CA LYS A 321 -17.90 -10.44 -23.63
C LYS A 321 -16.41 -10.76 -23.53
N VAL A 322 -15.62 -9.87 -22.93
CA VAL A 322 -14.18 -10.07 -22.69
C VAL A 322 -13.93 -11.30 -21.83
N ALA A 323 -14.65 -11.45 -20.71
CA ALA A 323 -14.45 -12.57 -19.80
C ALA A 323 -14.81 -13.92 -20.45
N LYS A 324 -15.90 -13.97 -21.25
CA LYS A 324 -16.26 -15.17 -22.03
C LYS A 324 -15.22 -15.49 -23.09
N TYR A 325 -14.67 -14.47 -23.77
CA TYR A 325 -13.60 -14.66 -24.74
C TYR A 325 -12.36 -15.28 -24.08
N LEU A 326 -11.92 -14.76 -22.93
CA LEU A 326 -10.80 -15.33 -22.17
C LEU A 326 -11.07 -16.80 -21.77
N ARG A 327 -12.27 -17.11 -21.31
CA ARG A 327 -12.66 -18.49 -21.01
C ARG A 327 -12.59 -19.41 -22.23
N ASN A 328 -13.04 -18.93 -23.40
CA ASN A 328 -12.95 -19.68 -24.65
C ASN A 328 -11.51 -19.91 -25.12
N LEU A 329 -10.57 -19.05 -24.71
CA LEU A 329 -9.13 -19.25 -24.91
C LEU A 329 -8.52 -20.24 -23.90
N GLY A 330 -9.32 -20.83 -23.00
CA GLY A 330 -8.87 -21.79 -21.99
C GLY A 330 -8.36 -21.15 -20.70
N VAL A 331 -8.58 -19.84 -20.49
CA VAL A 331 -8.22 -19.17 -19.23
C VAL A 331 -9.23 -19.53 -18.15
N ASP A 332 -8.74 -19.98 -16.98
CA ASP A 332 -9.58 -20.28 -15.81
C ASP A 332 -10.09 -18.99 -15.15
N ILE A 333 -11.24 -18.49 -15.61
CA ILE A 333 -11.84 -17.25 -15.13
C ILE A 333 -13.31 -17.46 -14.69
N GLU A 334 -13.57 -17.21 -13.40
CA GLU A 334 -14.93 -17.11 -12.83
C GLU A 334 -15.55 -15.79 -13.29
N ILE A 335 -16.80 -15.80 -13.75
CA ILE A 335 -17.49 -14.58 -14.21
C ILE A 335 -18.55 -14.20 -13.18
N VAL A 336 -18.41 -13.01 -12.60
CA VAL A 336 -19.35 -12.45 -11.62
C VAL A 336 -19.94 -11.16 -12.19
N LYS A 337 -21.27 -11.07 -12.25
CA LYS A 337 -21.94 -9.83 -12.68
C LYS A 337 -22.04 -8.86 -11.50
N ALA A 338 -21.72 -7.59 -11.69
CA ALA A 338 -21.80 -6.57 -10.64
C ALA A 338 -23.19 -6.50 -9.96
N SER A 339 -24.27 -6.72 -10.71
CA SER A 339 -25.65 -6.74 -10.18
C SER A 339 -25.89 -7.82 -9.11
N THR A 340 -25.13 -8.91 -9.12
CA THR A 340 -25.21 -9.97 -8.11
C THR A 340 -24.56 -9.58 -6.78
N LEU A 341 -23.67 -8.57 -6.79
CA LEU A 341 -23.02 -8.05 -5.59
C LEU A 341 -23.89 -7.00 -4.88
N VAL A 342 -24.71 -6.26 -5.63
CA VAL A 342 -25.60 -5.22 -5.08
C VAL A 342 -26.90 -5.80 -4.52
N SER A 343 -27.37 -6.93 -5.07
CA SER A 343 -28.66 -7.56 -4.70
C SER A 343 -28.65 -8.34 -3.39
N LYS A 344 -27.47 -8.63 -2.82
CA LYS A 344 -27.35 -9.24 -1.48
C LYS A 344 -27.55 -8.14 -0.43
N LYS A 345 -28.75 -8.09 0.15
CA LYS A 345 -29.04 -7.27 1.33
C LYS A 345 -28.51 -7.91 2.58
#